data_AF-A0A8W8KHI0-F1
#
_entry.id   AF-A0A8W8KHI0-F1
#
_cell.length_a   1.000
_cell.length_b   1.000
_cell.length_c   1.000
_cell.angle_alpha   90.00
_cell.angle_beta   90.00
_cell.angle_gamma   90.00
#
_symmetry.space_group_name_H-M   'P 1'
#
loop_
_entity.id
_entity.type
_entity.pdbx_description
1 polymer ?
#
loop_
_entity_poly.entity_id
_entity_poly.type
_entity_poly.pdbx_seq_one_letter_code
_entity_poly.pdbx_strand_id
1 'polypeptide(L)' 'MNGHEVLSKVEKGYRMPKPTGGIIPCPDPYYDIMLQCWKRNADSRPTFEYLRDFFDNYFVSSEGQYSGEPMG' A
#
# COMPACT_ATOMS: atom_id res chain seq x y z
N MET A 1 2.26 5.78 23.27
CA MET A 1 1.68 6.93 22.56
C MET A 1 0.20 6.95 22.90
N ASN A 2 -0.31 8.04 23.48
CA ASN A 2 -1.74 8.16 23.78
C ASN A 2 -2.50 8.69 22.54
N GLY A 3 -3.84 8.65 22.57
CA GLY A 3 -4.66 9.07 21.41
C GLY A 3 -4.45 10.54 21.02
N HIS A 4 -4.26 11.43 21.99
CA HIS A 4 -4.07 12.86 21.74
C HIS A 4 -2.73 13.15 21.06
N GLU A 5 -1.67 12.46 21.45
CA GLU A 5 -0.35 12.52 20.81
C GLU A 5 -0.42 12.05 19.35
N VAL A 6 -1.18 10.99 19.06
CA VAL A 6 -1.36 10.47 17.70
C VAL A 6 -2.06 11.52 16.83
N LEU A 7 -3.16 12.11 17.33
CA LEU A 7 -3.92 13.12 16.60
C LEU A 7 -3.02 14.31 16.23
N SER A 8 -2.29 14.88 17.20
CA SER A 8 -1.41 16.02 16.97
C SER A 8 -0.30 15.72 15.95
N LYS A 9 0.26 14.50 15.97
CA LYS A 9 1.27 14.08 14.99
C LYS A 9 0.67 13.96 13.58
N VAL A 10 -0.49 13.31 13.45
CA VAL A 10 -1.17 13.12 12.15
C VAL A 10 -1.54 14.47 11.51
N GLU A 11 -1.99 15.44 12.31
CA GLU A 11 -2.29 16.80 11.88
C GLU A 11 -1.06 17.55 11.36
N LYS A 12 0.11 17.29 11.94
CA LYS A 12 1.42 17.83 11.51
C LYS A 12 2.02 17.08 10.32
N GLY A 13 1.32 16.08 9.78
CA GLY A 13 1.73 15.34 8.59
C GLY A 13 2.52 14.06 8.88
N TYR A 14 2.71 13.69 10.16
CA TYR A 14 3.35 12.41 10.49
C TYR A 14 2.53 11.24 9.94
N ARG A 15 3.21 10.27 9.33
CA ARG A 15 2.69 8.94 9.01
C ARG A 15 3.66 7.91 9.57
N MET A 16 3.13 6.73 9.90
CA MET A 16 3.97 5.64 10.41
C MET A 16 5.01 5.26 9.36
N PRO A 17 6.28 5.02 9.75
CA PRO A 17 7.30 4.53 8.83
C PRO A 17 6.93 3.14 8.31
N LYS A 18 7.55 2.73 7.20
CA LYS A 18 7.37 1.39 6.63
C LYS A 18 7.67 0.32 7.69
N PRO A 19 6.76 -0.65 7.93
CA PRO A 19 7.00 -1.72 8.89
C PRO A 19 8.21 -2.58 8.49
N THR A 20 9.16 -2.76 9.42
CA THR A 20 10.39 -3.57 9.21
C THR A 20 10.48 -4.80 10.11
N GLY A 21 9.62 -4.91 11.14
CA GLY A 21 9.70 -5.97 12.16
C GLY A 21 8.76 -7.17 11.94
N GLY A 22 8.05 -7.23 10.82
CA GLY A 22 7.12 -8.34 10.52
C GLY A 22 7.84 -9.59 10.01
N ILE A 23 7.20 -10.76 10.16
CA ILE A 23 7.66 -12.03 9.55
C ILE A 23 7.77 -11.90 8.02
N ILE A 24 6.86 -11.12 7.43
CA ILE A 24 6.87 -10.76 6.02
C ILE A 24 7.33 -9.30 5.92
N PRO A 25 8.41 -8.99 5.18
CA PRO A 25 8.81 -7.61 4.94
C PRO A 25 7.73 -6.90 4.15
N CYS A 26 7.38 -5.67 4.54
CA CYS A 26 6.38 -4.89 3.82
C CYS A 26 6.94 -4.45 2.45
N PRO A 27 6.34 -4.89 1.32
CA PRO A 27 6.76 -4.45 -0.01
C PRO A 27 6.53 -2.94 -0.19
N ASP A 28 7.40 -2.28 -0.96
CA ASP A 28 7.28 -0.83 -1.20
C ASP A 28 5.90 -0.43 -1.78
N PRO A 29 5.33 -1.14 -2.77
CA PRO A 29 4.03 -0.75 -3.33
C PRO A 29 2.88 -0.83 -2.32
N TYR A 30 2.96 -1.74 -1.36
CA TYR A 30 1.97 -1.83 -0.27
C TYR A 30 2.07 -0.60 0.63
N TYR A 31 3.30 -0.23 1.01
CA TYR A 31 3.51 0.94 1.83
C TYR A 31 3.13 2.24 1.10
N ASP A 32 3.41 2.33 -0.20
CA ASP A 32 2.99 3.45 -1.04
C ASP A 32 1.46 3.57 -1.09
N ILE A 33 0.72 2.45 -1.17
CA ILE A 33 -0.75 2.47 -1.11
C ILE A 33 -1.25 2.94 0.26
N MET A 34 -0.58 2.56 1.36
CA MET A 34 -0.90 3.08 2.69
C MET A 34 -0.72 4.60 2.75
N LEU A 35 0.38 5.12 2.20
CA LEU A 35 0.63 6.57 2.12
C LEU A 35 -0.43 7.29 1.28
N GLN A 36 -0.91 6.69 0.18
CA GLN A 36 -2.00 7.23 -0.62
C GLN A 36 -3.32 7.29 0.16
N CYS A 37 -3.67 6.22 0.88
CA CYS A 37 -4.84 6.18 1.75
C CYS A 37 -4.77 7.22 2.88
N TRP A 38 -3.57 7.56 3.35
CA TRP A 38 -3.37 8.52 4.43
C TRP A 38 -3.15 9.96 3.98
N LYS A 39 -3.42 10.31 2.71
CA LYS A 39 -3.34 11.70 2.24
C LYS A 39 -4.24 12.63 3.06
N ARG A 40 -3.73 13.84 3.33
CA ARG A 40 -4.46 14.87 4.09
C ARG A 40 -5.77 15.24 3.41
N ASN A 41 -5.72 15.55 2.11
CA ASN A 41 -6.91 15.78 1.32
C ASN A 41 -7.66 14.46 1.09
N ALA A 42 -8.94 14.40 1.49
CA ALA A 42 -9.78 13.23 1.32
C ALA A 42 -10.02 12.90 -0.16
N ASP A 43 -10.20 13.91 -1.00
CA ASP A 43 -10.50 13.74 -2.43
C ASP A 43 -9.30 13.19 -3.23
N SER A 44 -8.09 13.24 -2.64
CA SER A 44 -6.88 12.70 -3.25
C SER A 44 -6.60 11.23 -2.89
N ARG A 45 -7.44 10.63 -2.04
CA ARG A 45 -7.32 9.24 -1.60
C ARG A 45 -7.91 8.30 -2.66
N PRO A 46 -7.38 7.08 -2.80
CA PRO A 46 -7.92 6.10 -3.74
C PRO A 46 -9.34 5.66 -3.34
N THR A 47 -10.12 5.24 -4.33
CA THR A 47 -11.41 4.58 -4.09
C THR A 47 -11.18 3.13 -3.66
N PHE A 48 -12.18 2.53 -3.00
CA PHE A 48 -12.11 1.09 -2.70
C PHE A 48 -12.09 0.22 -3.96
N GLU A 49 -12.69 0.68 -5.06
CA GLU A 49 -12.61 0.02 -6.35
C GLU A 49 -11.16 -0.07 -6.85
N TYR A 50 -10.44 1.05 -6.85
CA TYR A 50 -9.02 1.06 -7.20
C TYR A 50 -8.19 0.19 -6.27
N LEU A 51 -8.44 0.24 -4.95
CA LEU A 51 -7.70 -0.56 -3.98
C LEU A 51 -7.87 -2.06 -4.22
N ARG A 52 -9.10 -2.51 -4.49
CA ARG A 52 -9.38 -3.91 -4.82
C ARG A 52 -8.59 -4.33 -6.05
N ASP A 53 -8.72 -3.58 -7.15
CA ASP A 53 -8.06 -3.92 -8.41
C ASP A 53 -6.53 -3.90 -8.28
N PHE A 54 -5.97 -2.99 -7.48
CA PHE A 54 -4.53 -2.96 -7.17
C PHE A 54 -4.07 -4.25 -6.49
N PHE A 55 -4.76 -4.68 -5.43
CA PHE A 55 -4.33 -5.86 -4.66
C PHE A 55 -4.56 -7.17 -5.40
N ASP A 56 -5.63 -7.27 -6.20
CA ASP A 56 -5.93 -8.48 -6.98
C ASP A 56 -4.90 -8.71 -8.10
N ASN A 57 -4.41 -7.63 -8.73
CA ASN A 57 -3.46 -7.72 -9.85
C ASN A 57 -1.98 -7.66 -9.43
N TYR A 58 -1.69 -7.38 -8.16
CA TYR A 58 -0.32 -7.17 -7.68
C TYR A 58 0.56 -8.42 -7.84
N PHE A 59 0.07 -9.58 -7.40
CA PHE A 59 0.83 -10.83 -7.48
C PHE A 59 0.97 -11.35 -8.92
N VAL A 60 -0.03 -11.10 -9.76
CA VAL A 60 -0.05 -11.53 -11.18
C VAL A 60 0.99 -10.79 -12.01
N SER A 61 1.29 -9.53 -11.68
CA SER A 61 2.28 -8.72 -12.40
C SER A 61 3.71 -8.89 -11.87
N SER A 62 3.89 -9.41 -10.66
CA SER A 62 5.20 -9.58 -10.02
C SER A 62 5.87 -10.93 -10.32
N GLU A 63 5.11 -11.94 -10.75
CA GLU A 63 5.69 -13.17 -11.30
C GLU A 63 5.79 -13.04 -12.82
N GLY A 64 7.00 -13.24 -13.35
CA GLY A 64 7.28 -13.07 -14.77
C GLY A 64 6.29 -13.86 -15.63
N GLN A 65 5.51 -13.13 -16.42
CA GLN A 65 4.63 -13.69 -17.43
C GLN A 65 5.49 -14.32 -18.55
N TYR A 66 5.97 -15.55 -18.34
CA TYR A 66 6.55 -16.41 -19.37
C TYR A 66 6.21 -17.88 -19.10
N SER A 67 5.12 -18.34 -19.70
CA SER A 67 5.01 -19.71 -20.19
C SER A 67 4.30 -19.67 -21.54
N GLY A 68 5.02 -19.17 -22.54
CA GLY A 68 4.74 -19.57 -23.92
C GLY A 68 5.12 -21.03 -24.08
N GLU A 69 4.19 -21.95 -23.83
CA GLU A 69 4.33 -23.32 -24.33
C GLU A 69 4.33 -23.26 -25.86
N PRO A 70 5.29 -23.91 -26.55
CA PRO A 70 5.16 -24.10 -27.99
C PRO A 70 3.99 -25.07 -28.21
N MET A 71 3.00 -24.66 -29.01
CA MET A 71 2.05 -25.62 -29.59
C MET A 71 2.86 -26.69 -30.33
N GLY A 72 2.53 -27.95 -30.05
CA GLY A 72 3.24 -29.14 -30.52
C GLY A 72 3.22 -29.36 -32.03
#